data_AF-A0A920SDD4-F1
#
_entry.id   AF-A0A920SDD4-F1
#
_cell.length_a   1.000
_cell.length_b   1.000
_cell.length_c   1.000
_cell.angle_alpha   90.00
_cell.angle_beta   90.00
_cell.angle_gamma   90.00
#
_symmetry.space_group_name_H-M   'P 1'
#
loop_
_entity.id
_entity.type
_entity.pdbx_description
1 polymer ?
#
loop_
_entity_poly.entity_id
_entity_poly.type
_entity_poly.pdbx_seq_one_letter_code
_entity_poly.pdbx_strand_id
1 'polypeptide(L)'
;MKELGLFGITVPEEYGGMGLDYTTFATIFEELSKGFMTLSGAIGTHHILTYVLSHYGTKEQKEKFLPDLASGRKRGGLALTEPSGGTDMANLQTTATKDGEEYSINGSKMFITNGRYGDMFCLLARTDPDMKPKQKRIKLLRGRKRR
;
A
#
# COMPACT_ATOMS: atom_id res chain seq x y z
N MET A 1 -2.70 -17.69 -8.40
CA MET A 1 -3.03 -16.31 -8.01
C MET A 1 -2.61 -15.27 -9.05
N LYS A 2 -1.35 -15.22 -9.50
CA LYS A 2 -0.93 -14.26 -10.56
C LYS A 2 -1.64 -14.50 -11.89
N GLU A 3 -1.65 -15.74 -12.37
CA GLU A 3 -2.35 -16.15 -13.59
C GLU A 3 -3.87 -15.92 -13.52
N LEU A 4 -4.43 -15.92 -12.31
CA LEU A 4 -5.85 -15.61 -12.06
C LEU A 4 -6.14 -14.10 -12.03
N GLY A 5 -5.14 -13.24 -12.22
CA GLY A 5 -5.31 -11.78 -12.20
C GLY A 5 -5.55 -11.16 -10.81
N LEU A 6 -5.44 -11.93 -9.72
CA LEU A 6 -5.90 -11.50 -8.39
C LEU A 6 -5.14 -10.31 -7.79
N PHE A 7 -3.97 -9.95 -8.32
CA PHE A 7 -3.23 -8.75 -7.89
C PHE A 7 -3.71 -7.47 -8.59
N GLY A 8 -4.42 -7.60 -9.71
CA GLY A 8 -4.91 -6.49 -10.52
C GLY A 8 -6.44 -6.34 -10.53
N ILE A 9 -7.17 -6.95 -9.59
CA ILE A 9 -8.65 -7.07 -9.63
C ILE A 9 -9.34 -5.75 -10.01
N THR A 10 -9.03 -4.67 -9.28
CA THR A 10 -9.64 -3.34 -9.50
C THR A 10 -8.67 -2.35 -10.13
N VAL A 11 -7.50 -2.81 -10.60
CA VAL A 11 -6.56 -1.93 -11.30
C VAL A 11 -7.14 -1.68 -12.69
N PRO A 12 -7.13 -0.42 -13.21
CA PRO A 12 -7.65 -0.15 -14.55
C PRO A 12 -6.96 -0.99 -15.63
N GLU A 13 -7.73 -1.38 -16.65
CA GLU A 13 -7.24 -2.23 -17.75
C GLU A 13 -6.07 -1.60 -18.52
N GLU A 14 -6.03 -0.27 -18.65
CA GLU A 14 -4.92 0.47 -19.27
C GLU A 14 -3.56 0.21 -18.59
N TYR A 15 -3.57 -0.22 -17.32
CA TYR A 15 -2.38 -0.61 -16.56
C TYR A 15 -2.23 -2.13 -16.42
N GLY A 16 -3.00 -2.93 -17.16
CA GLY A 16 -2.93 -4.39 -17.15
C GLY A 16 -3.65 -5.05 -15.97
N GLY A 17 -4.59 -4.35 -15.33
CA GLY A 17 -5.51 -4.93 -14.35
C GLY A 17 -6.78 -5.50 -14.99
N MET A 18 -7.70 -5.96 -14.16
CA MET A 18 -8.99 -6.52 -14.60
C MET A 18 -10.13 -5.50 -14.61
N GLY A 19 -9.93 -4.29 -14.05
CA GLY A 19 -10.94 -3.24 -14.03
C GLY A 19 -12.26 -3.59 -13.32
N LEU A 20 -12.27 -4.64 -12.49
CA LEU A 20 -13.49 -5.14 -11.87
C LEU A 20 -14.01 -4.20 -10.77
N ASP A 21 -15.33 -4.20 -10.61
CA ASP A 21 -16.00 -3.43 -9.56
C ASP A 21 -15.78 -4.02 -8.15
N TYR A 22 -16.12 -3.23 -7.14
CA TYR A 22 -15.94 -3.61 -5.74
C TYR A 22 -16.89 -4.71 -5.27
N THR A 23 -18.04 -4.88 -5.92
CA THR A 23 -18.97 -5.97 -5.63
C THR A 23 -18.34 -7.30 -5.99
N THR A 24 -17.77 -7.39 -7.20
CA THR A 24 -17.04 -8.55 -7.71
C THR A 24 -15.79 -8.82 -6.89
N PHE A 25 -15.03 -7.76 -6.55
CA PHE A 25 -13.89 -7.87 -5.62
C PHE A 25 -14.30 -8.50 -4.28
N ALA A 26 -15.42 -8.06 -3.69
CA ALA A 26 -15.92 -8.59 -2.42
C ALA A 26 -16.30 -10.08 -2.54
N THR A 27 -16.99 -10.48 -3.61
CA THR A 27 -17.33 -11.88 -3.87
C THR A 27 -16.08 -12.75 -4.02
N ILE A 28 -15.06 -12.29 -4.76
CA ILE A 28 -13.77 -13.00 -4.88
C ILE A 28 -13.15 -13.21 -3.48
N PHE A 29 -13.18 -12.19 -2.62
CA PHE A 29 -12.62 -12.28 -1.28
C PHE A 29 -13.41 -13.20 -0.36
N GLU A 30 -14.74 -13.24 -0.49
CA GLU A 30 -15.59 -14.19 0.22
C GLU A 30 -15.19 -15.64 -0.14
N GLU A 31 -15.08 -15.94 -1.44
CA GLU A 31 -14.73 -17.27 -1.92
C GLU A 31 -13.31 -17.69 -1.53
N LEU A 32 -12.32 -16.79 -1.66
CA LEU A 32 -10.96 -17.07 -1.20
C LEU A 32 -10.90 -17.37 0.30
N SER A 33 -11.72 -16.67 1.09
CA SER A 33 -11.74 -16.82 2.55
C SER A 33 -12.39 -18.11 3.00
N LYS A 34 -13.36 -18.66 2.24
CA LYS A 34 -13.95 -19.99 2.49
C LYS A 34 -12.90 -21.11 2.42
N GLY A 35 -11.93 -20.96 1.51
CA GLY A 35 -10.81 -21.90 1.39
C GLY A 35 -9.71 -21.64 2.43
N PHE A 36 -9.09 -20.46 2.36
CA PHE A 36 -8.02 -20.09 3.28
C PHE A 36 -7.88 -18.57 3.44
N MET A 37 -8.35 -18.05 4.57
CA MET A 37 -8.42 -16.61 4.87
C MET A 37 -7.10 -15.84 4.73
N THR A 38 -5.95 -16.49 4.92
CA THR A 38 -4.63 -15.82 4.81
C THR A 38 -4.35 -15.28 3.40
N LEU A 39 -4.92 -15.91 2.36
CA LEU A 39 -4.78 -15.48 0.96
C LEU A 39 -5.45 -14.13 0.74
N SER A 40 -6.66 -13.97 1.27
CA SER A 40 -7.42 -12.71 1.27
C SER A 40 -6.64 -11.60 1.98
N GLY A 41 -5.94 -11.90 3.07
CA GLY A 41 -5.08 -10.92 3.75
C GLY A 41 -3.92 -10.43 2.87
N ALA A 42 -3.22 -11.34 2.19
CA ALA A 42 -2.10 -11.00 1.32
C ALA A 42 -2.52 -10.19 0.08
N ILE A 43 -3.65 -10.53 -0.53
CA ILE A 43 -4.22 -9.81 -1.69
C ILE A 43 -4.85 -8.49 -1.24
N GLY A 44 -5.54 -8.47 -0.10
CA GLY A 44 -6.23 -7.28 0.41
C GLY A 44 -5.28 -6.13 0.72
N THR A 45 -4.16 -6.39 1.40
CA THR A 45 -3.18 -5.33 1.66
C THR A 45 -2.52 -4.83 0.36
N HIS A 46 -2.29 -5.72 -0.62
CA HIS A 46 -1.78 -5.34 -1.93
C HIS A 46 -2.78 -4.46 -2.67
N HIS A 47 -4.07 -4.81 -2.62
CA HIS A 47 -5.15 -4.04 -3.21
C HIS A 47 -5.22 -2.61 -2.66
N ILE A 48 -4.97 -2.40 -1.35
CA ILE A 48 -4.92 -1.04 -0.78
C ILE A 48 -3.81 -0.22 -1.43
N LEU A 49 -2.62 -0.79 -1.64
CA LEU A 49 -1.53 -0.08 -2.32
C LEU A 49 -1.92 0.29 -3.77
N THR A 50 -2.48 -0.66 -4.52
CA THR A 50 -2.90 -0.39 -5.90
C THR A 50 -4.05 0.61 -5.97
N TYR A 51 -4.99 0.56 -5.02
CA TYR A 51 -6.08 1.52 -4.91
C TYR A 51 -5.55 2.94 -4.74
N VAL A 52 -4.63 3.14 -3.79
CA VAL A 52 -4.06 4.47 -3.56
C VAL A 52 -3.29 4.98 -4.77
N LEU A 53 -2.51 4.13 -5.44
CA LEU A 53 -1.80 4.52 -6.67
C LEU A 53 -2.77 4.87 -7.80
N SER A 54 -3.82 4.07 -8.02
CA SER A 54 -4.82 4.32 -9.07
C SER A 54 -5.57 5.63 -8.86
N HIS A 55 -5.88 6.01 -7.62
CA HIS A 55 -6.71 7.18 -7.32
C HIS A 55 -5.90 8.45 -7.05
N TYR A 56 -4.76 8.33 -6.38
CA TYR A 56 -4.00 9.49 -5.88
C TYR A 56 -2.58 9.57 -6.44
N GLY A 57 -2.12 8.57 -7.19
CA GLY A 57 -0.83 8.61 -7.87
C GLY A 57 -0.82 9.63 -9.01
N THR A 58 0.35 10.22 -9.29
CA THR A 58 0.53 10.99 -10.53
C THR A 58 0.48 10.07 -11.75
N LYS A 59 0.30 10.62 -12.94
CA LYS A 59 0.28 9.84 -14.19
C LYS A 59 1.55 8.99 -14.33
N GLU A 60 2.71 9.58 -14.08
CA GLU A 60 4.02 8.93 -14.16
C GLU A 60 4.16 7.81 -13.12
N GLN A 61 3.56 7.97 -11.94
CA GLN A 61 3.54 6.92 -10.92
C GLN A 61 2.65 5.75 -11.34
N LYS A 62 1.47 6.03 -11.89
CA LYS A 62 0.53 5.00 -12.37
C LYS A 62 1.19 4.16 -13.46
N GLU A 63 1.69 4.81 -14.52
CA GLU A 63 2.36 4.16 -15.65
C GLU A 63 3.58 3.32 -15.21
N LYS A 64 4.36 3.83 -14.26
CA LYS A 64 5.57 3.15 -13.79
C LYS A 64 5.30 1.95 -12.88
N PHE A 65 4.24 1.97 -12.07
CA PHE A 65 4.08 1.00 -10.98
C PHE A 65 2.88 0.06 -11.14
N LEU A 66 1.75 0.55 -11.63
CA LEU A 66 0.54 -0.27 -11.72
C LEU A 66 0.73 -1.52 -12.59
N PRO A 67 1.46 -1.51 -13.73
CA PRO A 67 1.67 -2.74 -14.52
C PRO A 67 2.40 -3.86 -13.79
N ASP A 68 3.42 -3.51 -13.00
CA ASP A 68 4.16 -4.49 -12.19
C ASP A 68 3.34 -5.02 -11.01
N LEU A 69 2.47 -4.18 -10.44
CA LEU A 69 1.60 -4.56 -9.34
C LEU A 69 0.43 -5.41 -9.82
N ALA A 70 -0.26 -4.99 -10.89
CA ALA A 70 -1.41 -5.70 -11.46
C ALA A 70 -1.06 -7.11 -11.94
N SER A 71 0.11 -7.28 -12.58
CA SER A 71 0.64 -8.59 -12.96
C SER A 71 1.12 -9.45 -11.78
N GLY A 72 1.23 -8.86 -10.58
CA GLY A 72 1.82 -9.48 -9.40
C GLY A 72 3.33 -9.72 -9.52
N ARG A 73 4.02 -9.15 -10.51
CA ARG A 73 5.50 -9.19 -10.59
C ARG A 73 6.12 -8.58 -9.33
N LYS A 74 5.59 -7.43 -8.92
CA LYS A 74 5.86 -6.81 -7.61
C LYS A 74 4.65 -6.93 -6.71
N ARG A 75 4.89 -7.07 -5.42
CA ARG A 75 3.84 -7.10 -4.40
C ARG A 75 4.12 -6.04 -3.35
N GLY A 76 3.10 -5.74 -2.56
CA GLY A 76 3.22 -4.65 -1.62
C GLY A 76 2.14 -4.70 -0.56
N GLY A 77 2.09 -3.65 0.23
CA GLY A 77 1.12 -3.55 1.30
C GLY A 77 1.10 -2.17 1.93
N LEU A 78 0.47 -2.12 3.09
CA LEU A 78 0.21 -0.91 3.85
C LEU A 78 1.05 -0.90 5.13
N ALA A 79 1.81 0.17 5.34
CA ALA A 79 2.71 0.34 6.46
C ALA A 79 2.25 1.50 7.37
N LEU A 80 1.26 1.19 8.23
CA LEU A 80 0.62 2.15 9.14
C LEU A 80 1.07 1.96 10.59
N THR A 81 0.73 0.82 11.17
CA THR A 81 0.83 0.53 12.61
C THR A 81 2.27 0.60 13.11
N GLU A 82 2.42 1.14 14.32
CA GLU A 82 3.70 1.29 15.01
C GLU A 82 3.64 0.63 16.40
N PRO A 83 4.79 0.28 17.00
CA PRO A 83 4.81 -0.22 18.38
C PRO A 83 4.16 0.73 19.38
N SER A 84 4.20 2.05 19.12
CA SER A 84 3.59 3.08 19.96
C SER A 84 2.08 3.22 19.79
N GLY A 85 1.46 2.59 18.79
CA GLY A 85 0.02 2.68 18.58
C GLY A 85 -0.47 2.24 17.20
N GLY A 86 -1.70 1.71 17.16
CA GLY A 86 -2.43 1.35 15.94
C GLY A 86 -3.68 2.18 15.71
N THR A 87 -4.54 2.33 16.70
CA THR A 87 -5.80 3.10 16.56
C THR A 87 -5.55 4.61 16.55
N ASP A 88 -4.61 5.10 17.35
CA ASP A 88 -4.24 6.51 17.42
C ASP A 88 -3.14 6.87 16.41
N MET A 89 -3.53 6.94 15.14
CA MET A 89 -2.62 7.26 14.04
C MET A 89 -2.09 8.70 14.07
N ALA A 90 -2.73 9.61 14.81
CA ALA A 90 -2.29 11.00 14.92
C ALA A 90 -1.00 11.16 15.75
N ASN A 91 -0.69 10.17 16.59
CA ASN A 91 0.50 10.13 17.43
C ASN A 91 1.58 9.15 16.92
N LEU A 92 1.54 8.79 15.63
CA LEU A 92 2.63 8.04 14.98
C LEU A 92 3.98 8.73 15.20
N GLN A 93 5.04 7.94 15.32
CA GLN A 93 6.42 8.36 15.58
C GLN A 93 7.28 8.40 14.32
N THR A 94 6.99 7.57 13.30
CA THR A 94 7.78 7.53 12.05
C THR A 94 7.82 8.91 11.40
N THR A 95 9.03 9.42 11.16
CA THR A 95 9.26 10.70 10.49
C THR A 95 9.74 10.51 9.06
N ALA A 96 9.50 11.52 8.24
CA ALA A 96 10.01 11.61 6.89
C ALA A 96 10.49 13.04 6.63
N THR A 97 11.79 13.24 6.70
CA THR A 97 12.42 14.54 6.49
C THR A 97 12.86 14.66 5.04
N LYS A 98 12.53 15.78 4.39
CA LYS A 98 12.95 16.03 3.01
C LYS A 98 14.48 16.19 2.96
N ASP A 99 15.14 15.46 2.07
CA ASP A 99 16.57 15.48 1.81
C ASP A 99 16.78 15.60 0.29
N GLY A 100 16.96 16.83 -0.19
CA GLY A 100 16.97 17.14 -1.62
C GLY A 100 15.65 16.79 -2.32
N GLU A 101 15.71 15.90 -3.31
CA GLU A 101 14.55 15.37 -4.04
C GLU A 101 13.93 14.12 -3.38
N GLU A 102 14.56 13.59 -2.33
CA GLU A 102 14.12 12.39 -1.63
C GLU A 102 13.60 12.70 -0.21
N TYR A 103 13.09 11.66 0.45
CA TYR A 103 12.70 11.71 1.85
C TYR A 103 13.53 10.69 2.65
N SER A 104 14.19 11.14 3.70
CA SER A 104 14.81 10.29 4.70
C SER A 104 13.77 9.88 5.73
N ILE A 105 13.51 8.57 5.83
CA ILE A 105 12.48 8.00 6.71
C ILE A 105 13.15 7.37 7.93
N ASN A 106 12.70 7.73 9.13
CA ASN A 106 13.17 7.13 10.38
C ASN A 106 11.98 6.71 11.25
N GLY A 107 11.96 5.45 11.66
CA GLY A 107 10.93 4.89 12.52
C GLY A 107 10.80 3.38 12.37
N SER A 108 9.80 2.82 13.05
CA SER A 108 9.52 1.38 13.05
C SER A 108 8.05 1.14 12.80
N LYS A 109 7.76 0.17 11.93
CA LYS A 109 6.40 -0.30 11.63
C LYS A 109 6.22 -1.72 12.14
N MET A 110 5.01 -2.07 12.59
CA MET A 110 4.68 -3.36 13.19
C MET A 110 3.46 -3.98 12.51
N PHE A 111 3.41 -5.32 12.45
CA PHE A 111 2.29 -6.08 11.87
C PHE A 111 2.03 -5.81 10.38
N ILE A 112 3.10 -5.60 9.60
CA ILE A 112 2.99 -5.31 8.18
C ILE A 112 2.77 -6.59 7.38
N THR A 113 1.54 -6.83 6.95
CA THR A 113 1.20 -7.87 5.97
C THR A 113 2.05 -7.65 4.71
N ASN A 114 2.55 -8.75 4.14
CA ASN A 114 3.55 -8.75 3.06
C ASN A 114 4.93 -8.16 3.42
N GLY A 115 5.20 -7.77 4.67
CA GLY A 115 6.44 -7.08 5.07
C GLY A 115 7.75 -7.83 4.76
N ARG A 116 7.74 -9.17 4.79
CA ARG A 116 8.93 -9.97 4.46
C ARG A 116 9.25 -9.96 2.97
N TYR A 117 8.24 -10.16 2.11
CA TYR A 117 8.39 -10.44 0.67
C TYR A 117 7.80 -9.38 -0.26
N GLY A 118 7.33 -8.26 0.27
CA GLY A 118 6.83 -7.12 -0.50
C GLY A 118 7.96 -6.21 -0.98
N ASP A 119 7.74 -5.63 -2.15
CA ASP A 119 8.68 -4.76 -2.88
C ASP A 119 8.39 -3.28 -2.65
N MET A 120 7.11 -2.94 -2.40
CA MET A 120 6.63 -1.57 -2.27
C MET A 120 5.60 -1.44 -1.15
N PHE A 121 5.68 -0.35 -0.40
CA PHE A 121 4.73 -0.08 0.68
C PHE A 121 4.18 1.33 0.62
N CYS A 122 2.90 1.38 0.94
CA CYS A 122 2.12 2.56 1.24
C CYS A 122 2.44 2.96 2.69
N LEU A 123 3.45 3.81 2.90
CA LEU A 123 3.99 4.12 4.23
C LEU A 123 3.40 5.41 4.77
N LEU A 124 2.91 5.39 6.00
CA LEU A 124 2.48 6.59 6.69
C LEU A 124 3.59 7.15 7.56
N ALA A 125 3.97 8.41 7.33
CA ALA A 125 5.00 9.10 8.10
C ALA A 125 4.67 10.58 8.30
N ARG A 126 5.25 11.17 9.35
CA ARG A 126 5.14 12.59 9.68
C ARG A 126 6.20 13.38 8.91
N THR A 127 5.79 14.32 8.06
CA THR A 127 6.68 15.16 7.25
C THR A 127 7.01 16.52 7.83
N ASP A 128 6.22 16.99 8.80
CA ASP A 128 6.40 18.30 9.44
C ASP A 128 6.06 18.18 10.94
N PRO A 129 7.03 18.31 11.86
CA PRO A 129 6.80 18.21 13.29
C PRO A 129 6.10 19.44 13.90
N ASP A 130 5.90 20.52 13.15
CA ASP A 130 5.38 21.80 13.65
C ASP A 130 3.99 22.16 13.07
N MET A 131 3.62 21.65 11.90
CA MET A 131 2.33 21.95 11.23
C MET A 131 1.06 21.53 12.02
N LYS A 132 0.19 22.45 12.45
CA LYS A 132 -1.10 22.10 13.09
C LYS A 132 -2.26 22.14 12.08
N PRO A 133 -3.26 21.23 12.16
CA PRO A 133 -3.43 20.13 13.11
C PRO A 133 -2.61 18.87 12.75
N LYS A 134 -2.37 18.01 13.74
CA LYS A 134 -1.47 16.83 13.62
C LYS A 134 -1.78 15.91 12.43
N GLN A 135 -3.04 15.75 12.05
CA GLN A 135 -3.41 14.90 10.91
C GLN A 135 -2.86 15.39 9.56
N LYS A 136 -2.66 16.71 9.39
CA LYS A 136 -2.12 17.28 8.13
C LYS A 136 -0.62 17.04 7.94
N ARG A 137 0.08 16.63 9.00
CA ARG A 137 1.52 16.30 8.97
C ARG A 137 1.82 14.98 8.29
N ILE A 138 0.78 14.20 8.02
CA ILE A 138 0.90 12.80 7.70
C ILE A 138 0.82 12.66 6.18
N LYS A 139 1.90 12.23 5.55
CA LYS A 139 1.92 11.89 4.14
C LYS A 139 2.10 10.41 3.95
N LEU A 140 1.41 9.91 2.94
CA LEU A 140 1.62 8.59 2.44
C LEU A 140 2.80 8.62 1.47
N LEU A 141 3.87 7.95 1.85
CA LEU A 141 5.13 7.92 1.14
C LEU A 141 5.37 6.54 0.55
N ARG A 142 6.10 6.53 -0.55
CA ARG A 142 6.56 5.30 -1.18
C ARG A 142 7.85 4.85 -0.51
N GLY A 143 7.78 3.78 0.28
CA GLY A 143 8.96 3.11 0.82
C GLY A 143 9.45 2.00 -0.11
N ARG A 144 10.75 1.97 -0.42
CA ARG A 144 11.42 0.80 -1.01
C ARG A 144 12.24 0.13 0.08
N LYS A 145 12.06 -1.17 0.27
CA LYS A 145 12.85 -1.94 1.23
C LYS A 145 14.30 -2.02 0.71
N ARG A 146 15.26 -1.48 1.45
CA ARG A 146 16.68 -1.80 1.24
C ARG A 146 16.88 -3.26 1.65
N ARG A 147 17.51 -4.05 0.77
CA ARG A 147 17.85 -5.45 1.04
C ARG A 147 18.98 -5.51 2.05
#